data_AF-A0AAU9TFB8-F1
#
_entry.id   AF-A0AAU9TFB8-F1
#
_cell.length_a   1.000
_cell.length_b   1.000
_cell.length_c   1.000
_cell.angle_alpha   90.00
_cell.angle_beta   90.00
_cell.angle_gamma   90.00
#
_symmetry.space_group_name_H-M   'P 1'
#
loop_
_entity.id
_entity.type
_entity.pdbx_description
1 polymer ?
#
loop_
_entity_poly.entity_id
_entity_poly.type
_entity_poly.pdbx_seq_one_letter_code
_entity_poly.pdbx_strand_id
1 'polypeptide(L)'
;MLYFINILLVFSILQTVVSLNYVEEECVNTYTDDLDNDFLIGTWYEIYKFTSVHLLPSHACTSIVITKPSRTEVQKYVDAYKLDNPFSFDDNPVLLERDGRWKGMILGRKTVKFFIYDPDTTSYKPDFYGAKVYEKVNDDYILFQECNMRGHMKWLLSRKKIVQELKI
;
A
#
# COMPACT_ATOMS: atom_id res chain seq x y z
N MET A 1 2.26 42.46 -25.92
CA MET A 1 3.11 41.24 -25.98
C MET A 1 3.64 40.78 -24.60
N LEU A 2 3.56 41.57 -23.52
CA LEU A 2 3.99 41.14 -22.16
C LEU A 2 2.93 40.36 -21.35
N TYR A 3 1.65 40.48 -21.70
CA TYR A 3 0.56 39.81 -20.96
C TYR A 3 0.45 38.30 -21.25
N PHE A 4 0.87 37.86 -22.45
CA PHE A 4 0.82 36.45 -22.84
C PHE A 4 1.85 35.58 -22.09
N ILE A 5 3.00 36.16 -21.72
CA ILE A 5 4.07 35.45 -20.98
C ILE A 5 3.63 35.17 -19.52
N ASN A 6 2.87 36.08 -18.91
CA ASN A 6 2.38 35.90 -17.55
C ASN A 6 1.32 34.79 -17.44
N ILE A 7 0.48 34.60 -18.46
CA ILE A 7 -0.51 33.52 -18.48
C ILE A 7 0.17 32.14 -18.61
N LEU A 8 1.21 32.02 -19.44
CA LEU A 8 1.99 30.78 -19.58
C LEU A 8 2.76 30.42 -18.30
N LEU A 9 3.21 31.41 -17.53
CA LEU A 9 3.82 31.17 -16.21
C LEU A 9 2.81 30.62 -15.20
N VAL A 10 1.58 31.13 -15.17
CA VAL A 10 0.53 30.60 -14.27
C VAL A 10 0.11 29.18 -14.65
N PHE A 11 0.07 28.82 -15.94
CA PHE A 11 -0.19 27.45 -16.37
C PHE A 11 0.97 26.48 -16.13
N SER A 12 2.21 26.96 -15.98
CA SER A 12 3.37 26.09 -15.70
C SER A 12 3.56 25.76 -14.22
N ILE A 13 2.89 26.46 -13.30
CA ILE A 13 2.87 26.11 -11.86
C ILE A 13 1.76 25.10 -11.54
N LEU A 14 0.93 24.74 -12.51
CA LEU A 14 -0.16 23.76 -12.39
C LEU A 14 0.21 22.40 -12.99
N GLN A 15 1.51 22.08 -13.09
CA GLN A 15 1.89 20.67 -13.07
C GLN A 15 1.67 20.19 -11.64
N THR A 16 0.46 19.70 -11.38
CA THR A 16 0.13 18.92 -10.19
C THR A 16 1.00 17.68 -10.21
N VAL A 17 2.21 17.79 -9.66
CA VAL A 17 2.92 16.65 -9.10
C VAL A 17 1.97 16.12 -8.03
N VAL A 18 1.40 14.94 -8.27
CA VAL A 18 0.61 14.23 -7.24
C VAL A 18 1.62 13.69 -6.24
N SER A 19 2.14 14.62 -5.43
CA SER A 19 2.99 14.35 -4.29
C SER A 19 2.14 13.71 -3.21
N LEU A 20 2.79 12.94 -2.33
CA LEU A 20 2.24 12.56 -1.04
C LEU A 20 1.52 13.75 -0.41
N ASN A 21 0.31 13.53 0.11
CA ASN A 21 -0.31 14.57 0.91
C ASN A 21 0.44 14.70 2.24
N TYR A 22 0.25 15.80 2.96
CA TYR A 22 0.95 16.07 4.23
C TYR A 22 0.85 14.91 5.24
N VAL A 23 -0.30 14.23 5.30
CA VAL A 23 -0.52 13.09 6.22
C VAL A 23 0.34 11.89 5.82
N GLU A 24 0.42 11.61 4.53
CA GLU A 24 1.22 10.50 4.01
C GLU A 24 2.70 10.81 4.12
N GLU A 25 3.11 12.06 3.88
CA GLU A 25 4.49 12.51 4.06
C GLU A 25 4.93 12.38 5.52
N GLU A 26 4.11 12.84 6.47
CA GLU A 26 4.36 12.67 7.91
C GLU A 26 4.47 11.19 8.29
N CYS A 27 3.59 10.33 7.72
CA CYS A 27 3.64 8.88 7.92
C CYS A 27 4.95 8.27 7.40
N VAL A 28 5.34 8.56 6.16
CA VAL A 28 6.59 8.09 5.53
C VAL A 28 7.82 8.53 6.32
N ASN A 29 7.80 9.74 6.86
CA ASN A 29 8.88 10.28 7.68
C ASN A 29 8.92 9.73 9.11
N THR A 30 7.78 9.23 9.62
CA THR A 30 7.69 8.62 10.95
C THR A 30 8.21 7.17 10.93
N TYR A 31 7.81 6.37 9.95
CA TYR A 31 8.12 4.94 9.86
C TYR A 31 9.32 4.70 8.94
N THR A 32 10.51 4.86 9.50
CA THR A 32 11.78 4.85 8.75
C THR A 32 12.56 3.55 8.84
N ASP A 33 12.15 2.63 9.72
CA ASP A 33 12.80 1.34 9.89
C ASP A 33 12.76 0.52 8.60
N ASP A 34 13.79 -0.30 8.37
CA ASP A 34 13.84 -1.19 7.22
C ASP A 34 13.00 -2.45 7.46
N LEU A 35 12.31 -2.90 6.42
CA LEU A 35 11.57 -4.16 6.41
C LEU A 35 11.67 -4.79 5.03
N ASP A 36 12.32 -5.94 4.91
CA ASP A 36 12.40 -6.63 3.62
C ASP A 36 11.01 -7.12 3.17
N ASN A 37 10.65 -6.88 1.90
CA ASN A 37 9.40 -7.38 1.33
C ASN A 37 9.35 -8.92 1.27
N ASP A 38 10.50 -9.59 1.29
CA ASP A 38 10.55 -11.05 1.39
C ASP A 38 9.90 -11.56 2.69
N PHE A 39 9.90 -10.76 3.77
CA PHE A 39 9.16 -11.10 4.99
C PHE A 39 7.65 -11.09 4.77
N LEU A 40 7.13 -10.26 3.87
CA LEU A 40 5.70 -10.18 3.59
C LEU A 40 5.21 -11.39 2.78
N ILE A 41 6.09 -12.13 2.11
CA ILE A 41 5.71 -13.27 1.28
C ILE A 41 4.97 -14.34 2.10
N GLY A 42 3.90 -14.88 1.51
CA GLY A 42 3.03 -15.89 2.11
C GLY A 42 1.59 -15.42 2.24
N THR A 43 0.79 -16.16 3.01
CA THR A 43 -0.61 -15.84 3.27
C THR A 43 -0.76 -15.19 4.63
N TRP A 44 -1.48 -14.07 4.65
CA TRP A 44 -1.85 -13.32 5.84
C TRP A 44 -3.37 -13.28 5.99
N TYR A 45 -3.84 -13.42 7.23
CA TYR A 45 -5.24 -13.36 7.58
C TYR A 45 -5.50 -12.16 8.49
N GLU A 46 -6.51 -11.36 8.15
CA GLU A 46 -6.96 -10.24 8.98
C GLU A 46 -7.68 -10.77 10.23
N ILE A 47 -7.01 -10.82 11.38
CA ILE A 47 -7.60 -11.47 12.57
C ILE A 47 -8.28 -10.48 13.52
N TYR A 48 -7.84 -9.23 13.55
CA TYR A 48 -8.39 -8.22 14.44
C TYR A 48 -8.27 -6.82 13.85
N LYS A 49 -9.30 -6.00 14.05
CA LYS A 49 -9.33 -4.59 13.64
C LYS A 49 -9.34 -3.68 14.86
N PHE A 50 -8.31 -2.88 15.02
CA PHE A 50 -8.27 -1.77 15.98
C PHE A 50 -8.88 -0.53 15.33
N THR A 51 -9.90 0.05 15.95
CA THR A 51 -10.58 1.25 15.46
C THR A 51 -10.98 2.15 16.63
N SER A 52 -10.88 3.47 16.47
CA SER A 52 -11.33 4.45 17.48
C SER A 52 -12.86 4.57 17.57
N VAL A 53 -13.57 4.11 16.55
CA VAL A 53 -15.03 4.01 16.57
C VAL A 53 -15.41 2.77 17.36
N HIS A 54 -16.33 2.89 18.33
CA HIS A 54 -16.86 1.78 19.16
C HIS A 54 -17.71 0.80 18.34
N LEU A 55 -17.19 0.32 17.23
CA LEU A 55 -17.76 -0.79 16.49
C LEU A 55 -17.23 -2.08 17.13
N LEU A 56 -18.13 -3.03 17.33
CA LEU A 56 -17.81 -4.36 17.82
C LEU A 56 -16.59 -4.91 17.04
N PRO A 57 -15.67 -5.63 17.70
CA PRO A 57 -14.59 -6.32 17.01
C PRO A 57 -15.18 -7.15 15.88
N SER A 58 -14.87 -6.79 14.63
CA SER A 58 -15.26 -7.58 13.47
C SER A 58 -14.07 -8.44 13.08
N HIS A 59 -14.26 -9.75 13.13
CA HIS A 59 -13.33 -10.68 12.52
C HIS A 59 -13.63 -10.71 11.02
N ALA A 60 -12.70 -10.28 10.19
CA ALA A 60 -12.79 -10.43 8.75
C ALA A 60 -12.00 -11.67 8.36
N CYS A 61 -12.65 -12.74 7.88
CA CYS A 61 -11.93 -13.90 7.35
C CYS A 61 -11.37 -13.62 5.94
N THR A 62 -10.78 -12.44 5.75
CA THR A 62 -10.14 -12.02 4.51
C THR A 62 -8.70 -12.52 4.50
N SER A 63 -8.30 -13.07 3.36
CA SER A 63 -6.94 -13.52 3.12
C SER A 63 -6.23 -12.60 2.15
N ILE A 64 -4.97 -12.33 2.46
CA ILE A 64 -4.03 -11.55 1.66
C ILE A 64 -2.90 -12.50 1.30
N VAL A 65 -2.76 -12.78 0.00
CA VAL A 65 -1.69 -13.62 -0.53
C VAL A 65 -0.63 -12.71 -1.13
N ILE A 66 0.60 -12.83 -0.66
CA ILE A 66 1.73 -12.05 -1.14
C ILE A 66 2.76 -12.99 -1.76
N THR A 67 3.14 -12.73 -3.01
CA THR A 67 4.04 -13.58 -3.78
C THR A 67 5.15 -12.77 -4.44
N LYS A 68 6.23 -13.47 -4.82
CA LYS A 68 7.31 -12.87 -5.61
C LYS A 68 6.85 -12.74 -7.07
N PRO A 69 6.90 -11.53 -7.68
CA PRO A 69 6.52 -11.35 -9.07
C PRO A 69 7.50 -12.06 -10.00
N SER A 70 6.99 -12.55 -11.12
CA SER A 70 7.81 -12.86 -12.27
C SER A 70 8.36 -11.59 -12.92
N ARG A 71 9.44 -11.71 -13.70
CA ARG A 71 10.01 -10.58 -14.45
C ARG A 71 8.99 -9.93 -15.40
N THR A 72 8.16 -10.75 -16.04
CA THR A 72 7.07 -10.30 -16.92
C THR A 72 6.01 -9.50 -16.17
N GLU A 73 5.69 -9.91 -14.94
CA GLU A 73 4.78 -9.14 -14.09
C GLU A 73 5.40 -7.81 -13.68
N VAL A 74 6.66 -7.76 -13.24
CA VAL A 74 7.31 -6.47 -12.94
C VAL A 74 7.30 -5.54 -14.15
N GLN A 75 7.66 -6.05 -15.33
CA GLN A 75 7.70 -5.24 -16.54
C GLN A 75 6.34 -4.63 -16.90
N LYS A 76 5.25 -5.39 -16.72
CA LYS A 76 3.89 -4.87 -16.91
C LYS A 76 3.60 -3.63 -16.06
N TYR A 77 4.03 -3.61 -14.79
CA TYR A 77 3.83 -2.45 -13.92
C TYR A 77 4.77 -1.29 -14.29
N VAL A 78 6.03 -1.57 -14.62
CA VAL A 78 6.99 -0.56 -15.11
C VAL A 78 6.44 0.15 -16.36
N ASP A 79 5.85 -0.61 -17.29
CA ASP A 79 5.28 -0.07 -18.52
C ASP A 79 4.01 0.76 -18.28
N ALA A 80 3.28 0.48 -17.20
CA ALA A 80 2.05 1.19 -16.85
C ALA A 80 2.32 2.49 -16.06
N TYR A 81 3.20 2.41 -15.05
CA TYR A 81 3.50 3.48 -14.10
C TYR A 81 4.71 4.32 -14.53
N LYS A 82 4.57 5.07 -15.63
CA LYS A 82 5.66 5.88 -16.23
C LYS A 82 5.86 7.26 -15.61
N LEU A 83 5.01 7.65 -14.68
CA LEU A 83 5.08 8.97 -14.02
C LEU A 83 6.19 8.96 -12.97
N ASP A 84 6.67 10.16 -12.60
CA ASP A 84 7.58 10.31 -11.47
C ASP A 84 6.83 9.97 -10.19
N ASN A 85 7.24 8.88 -9.55
CA ASN A 85 6.56 8.27 -8.42
C ASN A 85 7.52 8.16 -7.23
N PRO A 86 7.04 8.22 -5.98
CA PRO A 86 7.89 8.16 -4.79
C PRO A 86 8.45 6.75 -4.48
N PHE A 87 8.32 5.80 -5.40
CA PHE A 87 8.72 4.40 -5.24
C PHE A 87 9.55 3.92 -6.44
N SER A 88 10.38 2.90 -6.21
CA SER A 88 11.14 2.24 -7.27
C SER A 88 10.73 0.78 -7.44
N PHE A 89 10.66 0.32 -8.70
CA PHE A 89 10.49 -1.10 -9.05
C PHE A 89 11.71 -1.95 -8.72
N ASP A 90 12.86 -1.33 -8.42
CA ASP A 90 14.06 -2.01 -7.94
C ASP A 90 14.04 -2.28 -6.42
N ASP A 91 13.01 -1.82 -5.71
CA ASP A 91 12.89 -1.94 -4.24
C ASP A 91 12.21 -3.25 -3.81
N ASN A 92 12.73 -4.39 -4.29
CA ASN A 92 12.23 -5.73 -4.01
C ASN A 92 10.69 -5.85 -4.10
N PRO A 93 10.09 -5.68 -5.29
CA PRO A 93 8.63 -5.68 -5.43
C PRO A 93 8.02 -7.03 -5.04
N VAL A 94 6.84 -7.00 -4.41
CA VAL A 94 6.01 -8.19 -4.19
C VAL A 94 4.58 -7.96 -4.68
N LEU A 95 3.93 -9.01 -5.17
CA LEU A 95 2.52 -8.94 -5.59
C LEU A 95 1.62 -9.24 -4.42
N LEU A 96 0.54 -8.48 -4.30
CA LEU A 96 -0.52 -8.70 -3.34
C LEU A 96 -1.80 -9.07 -4.09
N GLU A 97 -2.45 -10.13 -3.62
CA GLU A 97 -3.81 -10.49 -3.98
C GLU A 97 -4.66 -10.61 -2.72
N ARG A 98 -5.76 -9.88 -2.65
CA ARG A 98 -6.71 -9.93 -1.52
C ARG A 98 -8.04 -10.47 -1.99
N ASP A 99 -8.45 -11.58 -1.37
CA ASP A 99 -9.69 -12.31 -1.64
C ASP A 99 -9.96 -12.61 -3.13
N GLY A 100 -8.91 -12.73 -3.96
CA GLY A 100 -9.04 -12.94 -5.41
C GLY A 100 -9.67 -11.78 -6.19
N ARG A 101 -9.89 -10.62 -5.55
CA ARG A 101 -10.58 -9.46 -6.15
C ARG A 101 -9.68 -8.25 -6.33
N TRP A 102 -8.73 -8.07 -5.41
CA TRP A 102 -7.84 -6.92 -5.42
C TRP A 102 -6.43 -7.40 -5.66
N LYS A 103 -5.88 -7.04 -6.82
CA LYS A 103 -4.49 -7.35 -7.17
C LYS A 103 -3.70 -6.05 -7.29
N GLY A 104 -2.45 -6.09 -6.84
CA GLY A 104 -1.52 -4.97 -6.96
C GLY A 104 -0.11 -5.35 -6.58
N MET A 105 0.77 -4.36 -6.52
CA MET A 105 2.17 -4.51 -6.17
C MET A 105 2.53 -3.64 -4.97
N ILE A 106 3.32 -4.20 -4.05
CA ILE A 106 3.90 -3.53 -2.90
C ILE A 106 5.36 -3.24 -3.22
N LEU A 107 5.78 -2.00 -2.95
CA LEU A 107 7.08 -1.45 -3.30
C LEU A 107 7.70 -0.70 -2.10
N GLY A 108 9.02 -0.61 -2.07
CA GLY A 108 9.78 0.13 -1.07
C GLY A 108 10.45 -0.78 -0.04
N ARG A 109 11.47 -0.25 0.64
CA ARG A 109 12.36 -0.99 1.57
C ARG A 109 12.08 -0.75 3.05
N LYS A 110 11.36 0.33 3.37
CA LYS A 110 11.02 0.72 4.75
C LYS A 110 9.76 0.03 5.25
N THR A 111 9.42 0.14 6.53
CA THR A 111 8.14 -0.28 7.11
C THR A 111 6.95 0.35 6.37
N VAL A 112 7.09 1.59 5.90
CA VAL A 112 6.15 2.17 4.92
C VAL A 112 6.47 1.66 3.53
N LYS A 113 5.43 1.14 2.89
CA LYS A 113 5.42 0.63 1.53
C LYS A 113 4.41 1.39 0.70
N PHE A 114 4.66 1.42 -0.61
CA PHE A 114 3.73 1.93 -1.60
C PHE A 114 2.99 0.78 -2.23
N PHE A 115 1.67 0.87 -2.27
CA PHE A 115 0.81 -0.07 -2.98
C PHE A 115 0.28 0.59 -4.24
N ILE A 116 0.44 -0.10 -5.37
CA ILE A 116 -0.12 0.28 -6.66
C ILE A 116 -1.04 -0.82 -7.19
N TYR A 117 -2.07 -0.45 -7.92
CA TYR A 117 -3.06 -1.38 -8.45
C TYR A 117 -2.54 -2.11 -9.67
N ASP A 118 -3.04 -3.33 -9.89
CA ASP A 118 -2.76 -4.06 -11.12
C ASP A 118 -3.32 -3.28 -12.34
N PRO A 119 -2.49 -3.01 -13.37
CA PRO A 119 -2.90 -2.27 -14.57
C PRO A 119 -4.12 -2.82 -15.34
N ASP A 120 -4.44 -4.11 -15.17
CA ASP A 120 -5.58 -4.74 -15.86
C ASP A 120 -6.88 -4.59 -15.06
N THR A 121 -6.85 -3.98 -13.87
CA THR A 121 -8.03 -3.78 -13.03
C THR A 121 -8.75 -2.48 -13.37
N THR A 122 -10.06 -2.43 -13.12
CA THR A 122 -10.87 -1.21 -13.30
C THR A 122 -10.50 -0.06 -12.37
N SER A 123 -9.73 -0.34 -11.31
CA SER A 123 -9.26 0.65 -10.33
C SER A 123 -7.91 1.28 -10.70
N TYR A 124 -7.28 0.80 -11.78
CA TYR A 124 -5.98 1.31 -12.22
C TYR A 124 -6.05 2.77 -12.65
N LYS A 125 -5.09 3.54 -12.16
CA LYS A 125 -4.69 4.83 -12.70
C LYS A 125 -3.17 4.97 -12.61
N PRO A 126 -2.51 5.58 -13.61
CA PRO A 126 -1.05 5.65 -13.69
C PRO A 126 -0.39 6.47 -12.57
N ASP A 127 -1.16 7.33 -11.90
CA ASP A 127 -0.75 8.22 -10.81
C ASP A 127 -1.29 7.78 -9.44
N PHE A 128 -2.03 6.67 -9.37
CA PHE A 128 -2.68 6.25 -8.14
C PHE A 128 -1.87 5.19 -7.40
N TYR A 129 -1.41 5.58 -6.21
CA TYR A 129 -0.72 4.75 -5.24
C TYR A 129 -1.26 5.02 -3.84
N GLY A 130 -1.00 4.11 -2.90
CA GLY A 130 -1.32 4.31 -1.48
C GLY A 130 -0.13 3.98 -0.58
N ALA A 131 0.17 4.87 0.37
CA ALA A 131 1.18 4.61 1.39
C ALA A 131 0.59 3.77 2.54
N LYS A 132 1.24 2.66 2.85
CA LYS A 132 0.79 1.66 3.83
C LYS A 132 1.92 1.26 4.75
N VAL A 133 1.63 1.13 6.04
CA VAL A 133 2.60 0.74 7.06
C VAL A 133 2.44 -0.75 7.38
N TYR A 134 3.54 -1.48 7.38
CA TYR A 134 3.64 -2.89 7.77
C TYR A 134 4.63 -3.02 8.94
N GLU A 135 4.14 -3.05 10.17
CA GLU A 135 4.98 -3.16 11.37
C GLU A 135 5.12 -4.65 11.75
N LYS A 136 6.36 -5.17 11.78
CA LYS A 136 6.63 -6.52 12.25
C LYS A 136 6.43 -6.60 13.76
N VAL A 137 5.52 -7.46 14.21
CA VAL A 137 5.37 -7.79 15.64
C VAL A 137 6.26 -8.98 15.99
N ASN A 138 6.19 -10.04 15.19
CA ASN A 138 7.09 -11.20 15.20
C ASN A 138 6.99 -11.95 13.87
N ASP A 139 7.47 -13.19 13.77
CA ASP A 139 7.48 -13.94 12.51
C ASP A 139 6.08 -14.38 12.03
N ASP A 140 5.13 -14.49 12.95
CA ASP A 140 3.76 -14.96 12.71
C ASP A 140 2.74 -13.81 12.61
N TYR A 141 3.09 -12.60 13.04
CA TYR A 141 2.16 -11.47 13.19
C TYR A 141 2.72 -10.14 12.69
N ILE A 142 1.87 -9.37 12.01
CA ILE A 142 2.16 -7.99 11.58
C ILE A 142 1.00 -7.06 11.87
N LEU A 143 1.31 -5.79 12.15
CA LEU A 143 0.32 -4.73 12.16
C LEU A 143 0.32 -4.03 10.80
N PHE A 144 -0.87 -3.81 10.27
CA PHE A 144 -1.11 -3.17 8.99
C PHE A 144 -1.98 -1.92 9.18
N GLN A 145 -1.62 -0.82 8.53
CA GLN A 145 -2.48 0.38 8.47
C GLN A 145 -2.21 1.17 7.20
N GLU A 146 -3.21 1.92 6.74
CA GLU A 146 -3.04 2.91 5.68
C GLU A 146 -2.61 4.25 6.27
N CYS A 147 -1.65 4.94 5.65
CA CYS A 147 -1.13 6.20 6.16
C CYS A 147 -2.20 7.30 6.22
N ASN A 148 -3.09 7.36 5.22
CA ASN A 148 -4.21 8.29 5.15
C ASN A 148 -5.19 8.16 6.34
N MET A 149 -5.18 7.03 7.07
CA MET A 149 -6.02 6.79 8.24
C MET A 149 -5.44 7.30 9.56
N ARG A 150 -4.21 7.87 9.58
CA ARG A 150 -3.57 8.45 10.78
C ARG A 150 -3.54 7.50 12.00
N GLY A 151 -3.47 6.19 11.75
CA GLY A 151 -3.52 5.17 12.81
C GLY A 151 -4.87 5.00 13.50
N HIS A 152 -5.94 5.69 13.06
CA HIS A 152 -7.30 5.47 13.58
C HIS A 152 -7.84 4.08 13.24
N MET A 153 -7.24 3.40 12.26
CA MET A 153 -7.56 2.04 11.88
C MET A 153 -6.28 1.24 11.66
N LYS A 154 -6.08 0.20 12.47
CA LYS A 154 -5.02 -0.81 12.29
C LYS A 154 -5.63 -2.21 12.20
N TRP A 155 -4.99 -3.09 11.46
CA TRP A 155 -5.30 -4.51 11.42
C TRP A 155 -4.14 -5.31 11.97
N LEU A 156 -4.44 -6.30 12.82
CA LEU A 156 -3.51 -7.37 13.13
C LEU A 156 -3.68 -8.47 12.08
N LEU A 157 -2.61 -8.78 11.39
CA LEU A 157 -2.56 -9.89 10.46
C LEU A 157 -1.77 -11.05 11.05
N SER A 158 -2.18 -12.27 10.73
CA SER A 158 -1.58 -13.52 11.20
C SER A 158 -1.28 -14.45 10.03
N ARG A 159 -0.17 -15.19 10.08
CA ARG A 159 0.10 -16.28 9.13
C ARG A 159 -0.82 -17.48 9.31
N LYS A 160 -1.37 -17.65 10.51
CA LYS A 160 -2.31 -18.73 10.84
C LYS A 160 -3.73 -18.24 10.73
N LYS A 161 -4.55 -19.01 10.02
CA LYS A 161 -5.99 -18.78 9.98
C LYS A 161 -6.56 -19.07 11.37
N ILE A 162 -7.09 -18.05 12.02
CA ILE A 162 -7.82 -18.25 13.27
C ILE A 162 -9.24 -18.64 12.91
N VAL A 163 -9.57 -19.92 13.10
CA VAL A 163 -10.95 -20.39 13.09
C VAL A 163 -11.45 -20.24 14.52
N GLN A 164 -12.21 -19.18 14.81
CA GLN A 164 -12.98 -19.18 16.04
C GLN A 164 -14.14 -20.17 15.85
N GLU A 165 -14.09 -21.28 16.57
CA GLU A 165 -15.29 -22.06 16.83
C GLU A 165 -16.26 -21.15 17.58
N LEU A 166 -17.28 -20.65 16.88
CA LEU A 166 -18.47 -20.08 17.50
C LEU A 166 -19.14 -21.20 18.31
N LYS A 167 -18.71 -21.37 19.56
CA LYS A 167 -19.53 -22.04 20.58
C LYS A 167 -20.66 -21.08 20.93
N ILE A 168 -21.73 -21.17 20.16
CA ILE A 168 -23.06 -20.68 20.54
C ILE A 168 -23.69 -21.75 21.41
#